data_AF-A0A821N714-F1
#
_entry.id   AF-A0A821N714-F1
#
_cell.length_a   1.000
_cell.length_b   1.000
_cell.length_c   1.000
_cell.angle_alpha   90.00
_cell.angle_beta   90.00
_cell.angle_gamma   90.00
#
_symmetry.space_group_name_H-M   'P 1'
#
loop_
_entity.id
_entity.type
_entity.pdbx_description
1 polymer ?
#
loop_
_entity_poly.entity_id
_entity_poly.type
_entity_poly.pdbx_seq_one_letter_code
_entity_poly.pdbx_strand_id
1 'polypeptide(L)'
;MALNMIDQWKNVIFGNKQHTLRSNVNEPELILHIAFNQFVNIYLIAIKASEEYGPETVKLFINHQKIDFNDVKTIEAVQILKFKKDNLKYGVPIELQFTKFENVRSLS
;
A
#
# COMPACT_ATOMS: atom_id res chain seq x y z
N MET A 1 -15.08 19.01 -11.55
CA MET A 1 -15.45 18.88 -10.13
C MET A 1 -14.28 18.18 -9.44
N ALA A 2 -13.39 18.95 -8.80
CA ALA A 2 -12.16 18.40 -8.23
C ALA A 2 -12.46 17.86 -6.83
N LEU A 3 -12.60 16.54 -6.70
CA LEU A 3 -12.61 15.90 -5.39
C LEU A 3 -11.21 16.10 -4.79
N ASN A 4 -11.13 16.72 -3.61
CA ASN A 4 -9.85 16.97 -2.97
C ASN A 4 -9.12 15.65 -2.70
N MET A 5 -7.79 15.69 -2.66
CA MET A 5 -6.95 14.51 -2.45
C MET A 5 -7.22 13.81 -1.10
N ILE A 6 -7.66 14.55 -0.08
CA ILE A 6 -7.96 14.04 1.28
C ILE A 6 -9.19 13.13 1.27
N ASP A 7 -10.23 13.48 0.50
CA ASP A 7 -11.45 12.69 0.35
C ASP A 7 -11.19 11.41 -0.45
N GLN A 8 -10.24 11.43 -1.38
CA GLN A 8 -9.80 10.23 -2.10
C GLN A 8 -9.14 9.20 -1.16
N TRP A 9 -8.27 9.64 -0.25
CA TRP A 9 -7.60 8.74 0.72
C TRP A 9 -8.58 8.10 1.71
N LYS A 10 -9.56 8.87 2.24
CA LYS A 10 -10.58 8.34 3.14
C LYS A 10 -11.39 7.23 2.47
N ASN A 11 -11.81 7.42 1.22
CA ASN A 11 -12.72 6.47 0.58
C ASN A 11 -12.05 5.14 0.20
N VAL A 12 -10.73 5.13 -0.02
CA VAL A 12 -9.95 3.94 -0.40
C VAL A 12 -9.66 3.04 0.80
N ILE A 13 -9.39 3.63 1.97
CA ILE A 13 -9.09 2.88 3.19
C ILE A 13 -10.37 2.33 3.85
N PHE A 14 -11.51 3.02 3.71
CA PHE A 14 -12.78 2.63 4.33
C PHE A 14 -13.73 1.81 3.42
N GLY A 15 -13.23 1.26 2.30
CA GLY A 15 -13.93 0.21 1.54
C GLY A 15 -15.15 0.67 0.74
N ASN A 16 -15.27 1.97 0.43
CA ASN A 16 -16.35 2.42 -0.44
C ASN A 16 -16.02 2.03 -1.90
N LYS A 17 -16.81 1.11 -2.47
CA LYS A 17 -16.63 0.59 -3.84
C LYS A 17 -16.61 1.68 -4.93
N GLN A 18 -17.06 2.91 -4.63
CA GLN A 18 -17.10 4.01 -5.60
C GLN A 18 -15.74 4.68 -5.86
N HIS A 19 -14.73 4.46 -5.02
CA HIS A 19 -13.44 5.16 -5.15
C HIS A 19 -12.25 4.20 -5.19
N THR A 20 -11.46 4.31 -6.24
CA THR A 20 -10.24 3.51 -6.48
C THR A 20 -9.05 4.44 -6.66
N LEU A 21 -7.88 4.08 -6.14
CA LEU A 21 -6.62 4.70 -6.56
C LEU A 21 -6.22 4.16 -7.93
N ARG A 22 -5.74 5.04 -8.80
CA ARG A 22 -5.29 4.70 -10.16
C ARG A 22 -3.95 5.35 -10.41
N SER A 23 -3.02 4.58 -10.97
CA SER A 23 -1.78 5.12 -11.53
C SER A 23 -2.04 5.84 -12.85
N ASN A 24 -1.05 6.60 -13.31
CA ASN A 24 -1.07 7.13 -14.67
C ASN A 24 -0.66 6.02 -15.65
N VAL A 25 -1.19 6.06 -16.88
CA VAL A 25 -0.86 5.08 -17.93
C VAL A 25 0.65 5.06 -18.23
N ASN A 26 1.30 6.23 -18.17
CA ASN A 26 2.74 6.36 -18.45
C ASN A 26 3.62 6.07 -17.22
N GLU A 27 3.06 6.17 -16.02
CA GLU A 27 3.76 5.99 -14.74
C GLU A 27 2.96 5.00 -13.89
N PRO A 28 3.17 3.68 -14.09
CA PRO A 28 2.37 2.64 -13.46
C PRO A 28 2.72 2.44 -11.97
N GLU A 29 3.83 3.01 -11.51
CA GLU A 29 4.30 2.91 -10.13
C GLU A 29 3.57 3.92 -9.23
N LEU A 30 3.20 3.48 -8.03
CA LEU A 30 2.59 4.31 -7.00
C LEU A 30 3.32 4.11 -5.68
N ILE A 31 3.47 5.20 -4.92
CA ILE A 31 3.92 5.18 -3.53
C ILE A 31 2.75 5.61 -2.65
N LEU A 32 2.44 4.80 -1.64
CA LEU A 32 1.38 5.08 -0.69
C LEU A 32 1.98 5.26 0.70
N HIS A 33 1.91 6.47 1.25
CA HIS A 33 2.43 6.73 2.58
C HIS A 33 1.29 6.79 3.61
N ILE A 34 1.35 5.93 4.62
CA ILE A 34 0.39 5.86 5.72
C ILE A 34 1.13 6.16 7.03
N ALA A 35 0.79 7.26 7.67
CA ALA A 35 1.28 7.60 9.01
C ALA A 35 0.26 7.17 10.06
N PHE A 36 0.73 6.52 11.14
CA PHE A 36 -0.10 6.12 12.27
C PHE A 36 -0.01 7.15 13.39
N ASN A 37 -1.14 7.43 14.05
CA ASN A 37 -1.20 8.37 15.18
C ASN A 37 -0.55 7.83 16.45
N GLN A 38 -0.38 6.51 16.55
CA GLN A 38 0.36 5.79 17.60
C GLN A 38 1.20 4.68 16.97
N PHE A 39 2.15 4.12 17.72
CA PHE A 39 2.88 2.93 17.26
C PHE A 39 1.91 1.74 17.18
N VAL A 40 1.98 0.98 16.09
CA VAL A 40 1.14 -0.21 15.86
C VAL A 40 1.98 -1.41 15.45
N ASN A 41 1.45 -2.61 15.69
CA ASN A 41 2.01 -3.85 15.13
C ASN A 41 1.12 -4.28 13.95
N ILE A 42 1.73 -4.57 12.80
CA ILE A 42 1.00 -4.91 11.57
C ILE A 42 1.16 -6.41 11.29
N TYR A 43 0.06 -7.15 11.39
CA TYR A 43 0.05 -8.60 11.18
C TYR A 43 -0.31 -8.98 9.75
N LEU A 44 -1.27 -8.27 9.16
CA LEU A 44 -1.89 -8.60 7.88
C LEU A 44 -2.05 -7.34 7.03
N ILE A 45 -1.90 -7.49 5.72
CA ILE A 45 -2.31 -6.49 4.73
C ILE A 45 -3.24 -7.14 3.71
N ALA A 46 -4.32 -6.44 3.36
CA ALA A 46 -5.21 -6.83 2.28
C ALA A 46 -5.25 -5.72 1.22
N ILE A 47 -4.97 -6.08 -0.02
CA ILE A 47 -5.07 -5.16 -1.17
C ILE A 47 -6.12 -5.72 -2.10
N LYS A 48 -7.10 -4.87 -2.44
CA LYS A 48 -8.15 -5.21 -3.39
C LYS A 48 -7.98 -4.41 -4.67
N ALA A 49 -7.91 -5.12 -5.79
CA ALA A 49 -7.85 -4.52 -7.11
C ALA A 49 -8.51 -5.44 -8.14
N SER A 50 -8.87 -4.88 -9.30
CA SER A 50 -9.25 -5.69 -10.47
C SER A 50 -8.05 -6.48 -10.98
N GLU A 51 -8.29 -7.65 -11.58
CA GLU A 51 -7.25 -8.55 -12.08
C GLU A 51 -6.31 -7.91 -13.13
N GLU A 52 -6.80 -6.91 -13.87
CA GLU A 52 -6.06 -6.21 -14.93
C GLU A 52 -5.18 -5.06 -14.41
N TYR A 53 -5.61 -4.38 -13.35
CA TYR A 53 -4.98 -3.15 -12.84
C TYR A 53 -4.40 -3.30 -11.42
N GLY A 54 -4.31 -4.53 -10.93
CA GLY A 54 -3.74 -4.82 -9.62
C GLY A 54 -2.21 -4.81 -9.63
N PRO A 55 -1.58 -4.45 -8.50
CA PRO A 55 -0.12 -4.48 -8.43
C PRO A 55 0.40 -5.92 -8.46
N GLU A 56 1.41 -6.19 -9.29
CA GLU A 56 2.09 -7.49 -9.27
C GLU A 56 3.01 -7.61 -8.05
N THR A 57 3.71 -6.52 -7.72
CA THR A 57 4.67 -6.45 -6.63
C THR A 57 4.39 -5.23 -5.76
N VAL A 58 4.42 -5.42 -4.44
CA VAL A 58 4.38 -4.34 -3.44
C VAL A 58 5.61 -4.47 -2.55
N LYS A 59 6.38 -3.39 -2.46
CA LYS A 59 7.50 -3.27 -1.53
C LYS A 59 7.00 -2.52 -0.29
N LEU A 60 7.30 -3.04 0.89
CA LEU A 60 6.90 -2.45 2.16
C LEU A 60 8.10 -1.86 2.88
N PHE A 61 7.96 -0.63 3.33
CA PHE A 61 8.94 0.09 4.14
C PHE A 61 8.25 0.65 5.38
N ILE A 62 8.96 0.68 6.51
CA ILE A 62 8.39 1.19 7.76
C ILE A 62 9.27 2.28 8.37
N ASN A 63 8.65 3.21 9.08
CA ASN A 63 9.34 4.20 9.91
C ASN A 63 10.24 5.18 9.14
N HIS A 64 10.00 5.35 7.84
CA HIS A 64 10.58 6.42 7.03
C HIS A 64 9.65 7.64 7.01
N GLN A 65 10.21 8.85 7.01
CA GLN A 65 9.41 10.10 6.97
C GLN A 65 8.75 10.31 5.60
N LYS A 66 9.47 10.00 4.52
CA LYS A 66 8.98 10.01 3.15
C LYS A 66 9.91 9.14 2.32
N ILE A 67 9.34 8.33 1.44
CA ILE A 67 10.08 7.53 0.46
C ILE A 67 9.70 8.05 -0.92
N ASP A 68 10.69 8.21 -1.78
CA ASP A 68 10.50 8.50 -3.20
C ASP A 68 10.93 7.34 -4.11
N PHE A 69 10.75 7.48 -5.42
CA PHE A 69 11.08 6.42 -6.38
C PHE A 69 12.59 6.14 -6.51
N ASN A 70 13.46 7.04 -6.04
CA ASN A 70 14.91 6.79 -5.98
C ASN A 70 15.25 5.99 -4.72
N ASP A 71 14.66 6.33 -3.59
CA ASP A 71 14.80 5.60 -2.33
C ASP A 71 14.38 4.13 -2.48
N VAL A 72 13.29 3.86 -3.20
CA VAL A 72 12.78 2.49 -3.45
C VAL A 72 13.79 1.59 -4.20
N LYS A 73 14.79 2.19 -4.85
CA LYS A 73 15.85 1.48 -5.60
C LYS A 73 17.10 1.23 -4.74
N THR A 74 17.32 2.03 -3.71
CA THR A 74 18.54 2.01 -2.89
C THR A 74 18.31 1.40 -1.51
N ILE A 75 17.12 1.61 -0.94
CA ILE A 75 16.72 1.09 0.36
C ILE A 75 16.14 -0.32 0.19
N GLU A 76 16.60 -1.25 1.01
CA GLU A 76 16.04 -2.59 1.06
C GLU A 76 14.63 -2.54 1.69
N ALA A 77 13.66 -3.11 0.98
CA ALA A 77 12.30 -3.24 1.51
C ALA A 77 12.28 -4.24 2.68
N VAL A 78 11.55 -3.91 3.74
CA VAL A 78 11.39 -4.79 4.91
C VAL A 78 10.76 -6.12 4.52
N GLN A 79 9.80 -6.06 3.60
CA GLN A 79 9.19 -7.22 2.96
C GLN A 79 8.73 -6.86 1.55
N ILE A 80 8.86 -7.81 0.62
CA ILE A 80 8.32 -7.70 -0.74
C ILE A 80 7.18 -8.71 -0.89
N LEU A 81 5.99 -8.22 -1.21
CA LEU A 81 4.81 -9.04 -1.48
C LEU A 81 4.67 -9.21 -3.00
N LYS A 82 4.52 -10.46 -3.45
CA LYS A 82 4.18 -10.79 -4.83
C LYS A 82 2.74 -11.30 -4.88
N PHE A 83 1.91 -10.65 -5.67
CA PHE A 83 0.50 -10.99 -5.76
C PHE A 83 0.23 -11.88 -6.98
N LYS A 84 -0.60 -12.90 -6.79
CA LYS A 84 -1.30 -13.56 -7.89
C LYS A 84 -2.60 -12.82 -8.15
N LYS A 85 -3.07 -12.80 -9.40
CA LYS A 85 -4.30 -12.09 -9.82
C LYS A 85 -5.51 -12.44 -8.94
N ASP A 86 -5.64 -13.71 -8.54
CA ASP A 86 -6.76 -14.19 -7.71
C ASP A 86 -6.77 -13.60 -6.29
N ASN A 87 -5.60 -13.34 -5.70
CA ASN A 87 -5.49 -12.79 -4.34
C ASN A 87 -6.06 -11.36 -4.26
N LEU A 88 -5.93 -10.59 -5.34
CA LEU A 88 -6.31 -9.18 -5.40
C LEU A 88 -7.82 -8.99 -5.59
N LYS A 89 -8.49 -9.89 -6.34
CA LYS A 89 -9.93 -9.77 -6.62
C LYS A 89 -10.78 -9.78 -5.35
N TYR A 90 -10.44 -10.70 -4.45
CA TYR A 90 -11.17 -10.89 -3.19
C TYR A 90 -10.57 -10.07 -2.03
N GLY A 91 -9.41 -9.45 -2.22
CA GLY A 91 -8.70 -8.75 -1.14
C GLY A 91 -8.28 -9.72 -0.04
N VAL A 92 -7.74 -10.88 -0.41
CA VAL A 92 -7.32 -11.90 0.55
C VAL A 92 -6.20 -11.33 1.42
N PRO A 93 -6.33 -11.34 2.76
CA PRO A 93 -5.28 -10.88 3.65
C PRO A 93 -3.99 -11.71 3.47
N ILE A 94 -2.85 -11.04 3.48
CA ILE A 94 -1.52 -11.63 3.41
C ILE A 94 -0.82 -11.40 4.74
N GLU A 95 -0.25 -12.47 5.30
CA GLU A 95 0.58 -12.42 6.50
C GLU A 95 1.91 -11.72 6.24
N LEU A 96 2.19 -10.74 7.10
CA LEU A 96 3.50 -10.11 7.19
C LEU A 96 4.39 -10.90 8.16
N GLN A 97 5.70 -10.75 8.00
CA GLN A 97 6.67 -11.21 8.99
C GLN A 97 6.57 -10.33 10.22
N PHE A 98 5.59 -10.59 11.09
CA PHE A 98 5.17 -9.64 12.13
C PHE A 98 6.31 -9.12 13.00
N THR A 99 7.35 -9.92 13.25
CA THR A 99 8.56 -9.53 13.99
C THR A 99 9.34 -8.37 13.36
N LYS A 100 9.16 -8.14 12.05
CA LYS A 100 9.71 -7.00 11.31
C LYS A 100 8.76 -5.81 11.25
N PHE A 101 7.51 -5.99 11.65
CA PHE A 101 6.43 -5.00 11.60
C PHE A 101 5.88 -4.68 13.00
N GLU A 102 6.75 -4.72 14.01
CA GLU A 102 6.45 -4.24 15.36
C GLU A 102 6.83 -2.76 15.50
N ASN A 103 6.11 -2.02 16.35
CA ASN A 103 6.37 -0.60 16.62
C ASN A 103 6.47 0.25 15.34
N VAL A 104 5.48 0.11 14.46
CA VAL A 104 5.38 0.85 13.21
C VAL A 104 4.69 2.18 13.45
N ARG A 105 5.34 3.27 13.05
CA ARG A 105 4.85 4.66 13.06
C ARG A 105 4.42 5.14 11.69
N SER A 106 5.04 4.64 10.63
CA SER A 106 4.65 4.88 9.25
C SER A 106 4.87 3.62 8.41
N LEU A 107 4.04 3.43 7.38
CA LEU A 107 4.15 2.40 6.37
C LEU A 107 4.17 3.07 4.99
N SER A 108 5.14 2.74 4.16
CA SER A 108 5.26 3.19 2.76
C SER A 108 5.39 2.03 1.80
#